data_AF-A0A1A7XZM5-F1
#
_entry.id   AF-A0A1A7XZM5-F1
#
_cell.length_a   1.000
_cell.length_b   1.000
_cell.length_c   1.000
_cell.angle_alpha   90.00
_cell.angle_beta   90.00
_cell.angle_gamma   90.00
#
_symmetry.space_group_name_H-M   'P 1'
#
loop_
_entity.id
_entity.type
_entity.pdbx_description
1 polymer ?
#
loop_
_entity_poly.entity_id
_entity_poly.type
_entity_poly.pdbx_seq_one_letter_code
_entity_poly.pdbx_strand_id
1 'polypeptide(L)' 'MLKANKECLLVKFVESEGSLPDYATKAYEAILELQSEKYLQTIKEEDVLQMKQKDGSLFVFSSFTSPAF' A
#
# COMPACT_ATOMS: atom_id res chain seq x y z
N MET A 1 6.45 -18.29 -10.76
CA MET A 1 5.07 -18.77 -10.52
C MET A 1 4.80 -18.62 -9.03
N LEU A 2 3.94 -17.70 -8.61
CA LEU A 2 3.48 -17.59 -7.22
C LEU A 2 2.83 -18.93 -6.82
N LYS A 3 3.63 -19.84 -6.26
CA LYS A 3 3.19 -21.09 -5.68
C LYS A 3 3.10 -20.91 -4.18
N ALA A 4 2.03 -20.26 -3.76
CA ALA A 4 1.41 -20.48 -2.47
C ALA A 4 -0.03 -19.99 -2.63
N ASN A 5 -0.99 -20.78 -2.15
CA ASN A 5 -2.39 -20.39 -1.97
C ASN A 5 -2.48 -19.18 -1.01
N LYS A 6 -2.05 -18.01 -1.46
CA LYS A 6 -2.19 -16.74 -0.78
C LYS A 6 -3.11 -15.91 -1.65
N GLU A 7 -4.28 -15.62 -1.13
CA GLU A 7 -5.23 -14.68 -1.73
C GLU A 7 -4.48 -13.43 -2.18
N CYS A 8 -4.75 -12.96 -3.40
CA CYS A 8 -4.21 -11.69 -3.86
C CYS A 8 -4.81 -10.58 -2.99
N LEU A 9 -4.04 -10.12 -2.00
CA LEU A 9 -4.44 -9.04 -1.12
C LEU A 9 -4.40 -7.73 -1.89
N LEU A 10 -5.44 -6.90 -1.73
CA LEU A 10 -5.40 -5.53 -2.20
C LEU A 10 -4.35 -4.78 -1.38
N VAL A 11 -3.33 -4.24 -2.04
CA VAL A 11 -2.26 -3.45 -1.42
C VAL A 11 -2.50 -1.98 -1.71
N LYS A 12 -2.55 -1.17 -0.66
CA LYS A 12 -2.79 0.27 -0.72
C LYS A 12 -1.55 1.00 -0.22
N PHE A 13 -0.84 1.68 -1.12
CA PHE A 13 0.26 2.57 -0.78
C PHE A 13 -0.32 3.89 -0.30
N VAL A 14 0.03 4.30 0.92
CA VAL A 14 -0.46 5.54 1.51
C VAL A 14 0.43 6.69 1.07
N GLU A 15 -0.15 7.61 0.32
CA GLU A 15 0.50 8.85 -0.10
C GLU A 15 0.45 9.86 1.04
N SER A 16 1.62 10.18 1.59
CA SER A 16 1.82 11.23 2.59
C SER A 16 2.27 12.52 1.91
N GLU A 17 2.03 13.66 2.56
CA GLU A 17 2.59 14.96 2.16
C GLU A 17 4.12 14.88 2.00
N GLY A 18 4.64 15.26 0.83
CA GLY A 18 6.08 15.27 0.53
C GLY A 18 6.50 14.33 -0.60
N SER A 19 7.81 14.24 -0.85
CA SER A 19 8.37 13.34 -1.87
C SER A 19 8.34 11.90 -1.39
N LEU A 20 7.86 10.99 -2.23
CA LEU A 20 7.91 9.55 -1.95
C LEU A 20 9.38 9.10 -1.77
N PRO A 21 9.73 8.50 -0.63
CA PRO A 21 11.10 8.02 -0.41
C PRO A 21 11.48 6.89 -1.38
N ASP A 22 12.76 6.81 -1.77
CA ASP A 22 13.25 5.79 -2.72
C ASP A 22 12.90 4.35 -2.32
N TYR A 23 12.86 4.05 -1.02
CA TYR A 23 12.50 2.72 -0.54
C TYR A 23 11.03 2.37 -0.76
N ALA A 24 10.13 3.36 -0.74
CA ALA A 24 8.72 3.15 -1.02
C ALA A 24 8.50 2.90 -2.52
N THR A 25 9.24 3.59 -3.39
CA THR A 25 9.28 3.29 -4.84
C THR A 25 9.76 1.87 -5.11
N LYS A 26 10.87 1.45 -4.48
CA LYS A 26 11.40 0.08 -4.63
C LYS A 26 10.42 -0.98 -4.12
N ALA A 27 9.71 -0.71 -3.03
CA ALA A 27 8.67 -1.61 -2.52
C ALA A 27 7.50 -1.74 -3.50
N TYR A 28 7.09 -0.63 -4.13
CA TYR A 28 6.06 -0.63 -5.17
C TYR A 28 6.45 -1.50 -6.37
N GLU A 29 7.66 -1.29 -6.91
CA GLU A 29 8.19 -2.07 -8.04
C GLU A 29 8.27 -3.56 -7.72
N ALA A 30 8.83 -3.92 -6.55
CA ALA A 30 8.96 -5.31 -6.13
C ALA A 30 7.59 -6.01 -5.95
N ILE A 31 6.58 -5.29 -5.47
CA ILE A 31 5.22 -5.85 -5.32
C ILE A 31 4.55 -5.98 -6.69
N LEU A 32 4.75 -5.02 -7.59
CA LEU A 32 4.23 -5.07 -8.96
C LEU A 32 4.81 -6.25 -9.77
N GLU A 33 6.06 -6.64 -9.53
CA GLU A 33 6.66 -7.85 -10.12
C GLU A 33 6.02 -9.15 -9.59
N LEU A 34 5.51 -9.14 -8.36
CA LEU A 34 4.92 -10.31 -7.73
C LEU A 34 3.45 -10.49 -8.07
N GLN A 35 2.67 -9.42 -8.17
CA GLN A 35 1.23 -9.47 -8.40
C GLN A 35 0.77 -8.46 -9.45
N SER A 36 -0.39 -8.71 -10.03
CA SER A 36 -0.95 -7.81 -11.05
C SER A 36 -1.27 -6.43 -10.46
N GLU A 37 -1.00 -5.38 -11.25
CA GLU A 37 -1.31 -3.99 -10.93
C GLU A 37 -2.75 -3.77 -10.44
N LYS A 38 -3.72 -4.60 -10.86
CA LYS A 38 -5.12 -4.53 -10.38
C LYS A 38 -5.28 -4.73 -8.86
N TYR A 39 -4.28 -5.28 -8.19
CA TYR A 39 -4.24 -5.47 -6.73
C TYR A 39 -3.34 -4.45 -6.03
N LEU A 40 -2.82 -3.45 -6.76
CA LEU A 40 -2.10 -2.31 -6.19
C LEU A 40 -2.95 -1.05 -6.38
N GLN A 41 -3.08 -0.27 -5.33
CA GLN A 41 -3.73 1.03 -5.34
C GLN A 41 -2.86 2.02 -4.57
N THR A 42 -3.01 3.30 -4.89
CA THR A 42 -2.60 4.38 -4.00
C THR A 42 -3.82 4.96 -3.31
N ILE A 43 -3.64 5.41 -2.08
CA ILE A 43 -4.68 6.06 -1.29
C ILE A 43 -4.04 7.24 -0.57
N LYS A 44 -4.75 8.36 -0.49
CA LYS A 44 -4.23 9.52 0.22
C LYS A 44 -4.35 9.34 1.72
N GLU A 45 -3.44 9.95 2.46
CA GLU A 45 -3.44 9.93 3.91
C GLU A 45 -4.78 10.42 4.49
N GLU A 46 -5.37 11.48 3.93
CA GLU A 46 -6.66 12.00 4.37
C GLU A 46 -7.80 10.99 4.21
N ASP A 47 -7.77 10.18 3.14
CA ASP A 47 -8.80 9.17 2.89
C ASP A 47 -8.68 8.01 3.88
N VAL A 48 -7.45 7.64 4.25
CA VAL A 48 -7.19 6.64 5.30
C VAL A 48 -7.74 7.11 6.65
N LEU A 49 -7.53 8.38 7.00
CA LEU A 49 -8.03 8.97 8.25
C LEU A 49 -9.56 8.99 8.34
N GLN A 50 -10.27 9.06 7.21
CA GLN A 50 -11.73 9.02 7.16
C GLN A 50 -12.31 7.59 7.18
N MET A 51 -11.47 6.55 7.10
CA MET A 51 -11.95 5.16 7.10
C MET A 51 -12.52 4.78 8.47
N LYS A 52 -13.79 4.37 8.48
CA LYS A 52 -14.49 3.91 9.69
C LYS A 52 -14.40 2.41 9.94
N GLN A 53 -14.03 1.63 8.92
CA GLN A 53 -13.96 0.18 8.97
C GLN A 53 -12.75 -0.32 8.17
N LYS A 54 -12.16 -1.43 8.64
CA LYS A 54 -11.08 -2.13 7.92
C LYS A 54 -11.69 -2.90 6.76
N ASP A 55 -11.13 -2.74 5.57
CA ASP A 55 -11.60 -3.41 4.35
C ASP A 55 -10.81 -4.70 4.00
N GLY A 56 -9.90 -5.13 4.88
CA GLY A 56 -9.07 -6.32 4.67
C GLY A 56 -7.88 -6.11 3.74
N SER A 57 -7.66 -4.88 3.26
CA SER A 57 -6.48 -4.52 2.45
C SER A 57 -5.21 -4.44 3.31
N LEU A 58 -4.06 -4.63 2.67
CA LEU A 58 -2.75 -4.35 3.25
C LEU A 58 -2.39 -2.89 2.96
N PHE A 59 -2.11 -2.11 4.00
CA PHE A 59 -1.67 -0.71 3.87
C PHE A 59 -0.15 -0.63 3.99
N VAL A 60 0.48 0.11 3.07
CA VAL A 60 1.92 0.34 3.05
C VAL A 60 2.17 1.81 3.34
N PHE A 61 2.75 2.09 4.51
CA PHE A 61 3.15 3.41 4.93
C PHE A 61 4.65 3.60 4.74
N SER A 62 5.05 4.73 4.18
CA SER A 62 6.47 5.12 4.06
C SER A 62 7.04 5.64 5.38
N SER A 63 6.18 6.02 6.33
CA SER A 63 6.53 6.49 7.67
C SER A 63 5.57 5.92 8.72
N PHE A 64 6.10 5.55 9.88
CA PHE A 64 5.32 5.12 11.05
C PHE A 64 5.00 6.26 12.02
N THR A 65 5.26 7.50 11.61
CA THR A 65 4.98 8.70 12.43
C THR A 65 3.90 9.59 11.82
N SER A 66 3.32 9.17 10.68
CA SER A 66 2.22 9.89 10.04
C SER A 66 0.94 9.72 10.88
N PRO A 67 0.08 10.76 10.98
CA PRO A 67 -1.22 10.67 11.64
C PRO A 67 -2.10 9.47 11.28
N ALA A 68 -1.95 8.91 10.07
CA ALA A 68 -2.74 7.78 9.61
C ALA A 68 -2.22 6.38 10.03
N PHE A 69 -1.05 6.30 10.66
CA PHE A 69 -0.47 5.04 11.20
C PHE A 69 -0.83 4.86 12.68
#